data_AF-A0A0Q4XW18-F1
#
_entry.id   AF-A0A0Q4XW18-F1
#
_cell.length_a   1.000
_cell.length_b   1.000
_cell.length_c   1.000
_cell.angle_alpha   90.00
_cell.angle_beta   90.00
_cell.angle_gamma   90.00
#
_symmetry.space_group_name_H-M   'P 1'
#
loop_
_entity.id
_entity.type
_entity.pdbx_description
1 polymer ?
#
loop_
_entity_poly.entity_id
_entity_poly.type
_entity_poly.pdbx_seq_one_letter_code
_entity_poly.pdbx_strand_id
1 'polypeptide(L)'
;MLTVAALYRFVDLPDAAAVRAPVEALCRDLRITGTLLLAREGINGTVAGEAGAVATFLDALRTGPLFGGRLGDLDVKLSSADAPPFGRLKVRVKPEIVTFDGGATHPALAPATPVAPEAWNGLLDTPGLLLIDTRNAFEVALGSFPGAVDPGTKRFGDFRAYVDGLDPAAHPKVAMFCTGGIRCEKAGAYMRARGFAEVHTLAGGILRYLETVPDSENRWTGDCFVFDGRIALGPALVERPDHAPETLR
;
A
#
# COMPACT_ATOMS: atom_id res chain seq x y z
N MET A 1 -10.13 -1.61 21.91
CA MET A 1 -9.28 -1.80 20.72
C MET A 1 -10.11 -1.56 19.48
N LEU A 2 -9.63 -0.71 18.57
CA LEU A 2 -10.29 -0.40 17.31
C LEU A 2 -9.75 -1.31 16.20
N THR A 3 -10.55 -1.50 15.16
CA THR A 3 -10.13 -2.16 13.92
C THR A 3 -9.69 -1.11 12.92
N VAL A 4 -8.53 -1.33 12.31
CA VAL A 4 -7.99 -0.50 11.23
C VAL A 4 -7.95 -1.32 9.95
N ALA A 5 -8.56 -0.80 8.89
CA ALA A 5 -8.57 -1.40 7.57
C ALA A 5 -7.77 -0.54 6.59
N ALA A 6 -6.67 -1.10 6.06
CA ALA A 6 -5.95 -0.54 4.93
C ALA A 6 -6.41 -1.24 3.65
N LEU A 7 -6.84 -0.47 2.66
CA LEU A 7 -7.46 -0.97 1.44
C LEU A 7 -7.03 -0.15 0.24
N TYR A 8 -6.99 -0.79 -0.92
CA TYR A 8 -6.97 -0.10 -2.19
C TYR A 8 -7.48 -1.01 -3.31
N ARG A 9 -7.91 -0.40 -4.41
CA ARG A 9 -8.24 -1.11 -5.64
C ARG A 9 -8.06 -0.17 -6.82
N PHE A 10 -7.29 -0.60 -7.80
CA PHE A 10 -7.33 -0.01 -9.13
C PHE A 10 -8.53 -0.58 -9.89
N VAL A 11 -9.43 0.30 -10.32
CA VAL A 11 -10.62 -0.03 -11.11
C VAL A 11 -11.15 1.22 -11.79
N ASP A 12 -11.75 1.07 -12.98
CA ASP A 12 -12.39 2.17 -13.67
C ASP A 12 -13.56 2.73 -12.85
N LEU A 13 -13.36 3.93 -12.32
CA LEU A 13 -14.30 4.65 -11.47
C LEU A 13 -14.57 6.05 -12.06
N PRO A 14 -15.15 6.17 -13.27
CA PRO A 14 -15.37 7.45 -13.94
C PRO A 14 -16.24 8.42 -13.12
N ASP A 15 -17.07 7.87 -12.23
CA ASP A 15 -17.99 8.51 -11.29
C ASP A 15 -17.38 8.74 -9.90
N ALA A 16 -16.05 8.68 -9.74
CA ALA A 16 -15.34 8.91 -8.46
C ALA A 16 -15.78 10.18 -7.71
N ALA A 17 -16.08 11.26 -8.45
CA ALA A 17 -16.57 12.50 -7.87
C ALA A 17 -17.99 12.37 -7.29
N ALA A 18 -18.85 11.60 -7.96
CA ALA A 18 -20.24 11.39 -7.55
C ALA A 18 -20.34 10.47 -6.32
N VAL A 19 -19.51 9.42 -6.25
CA VAL A 19 -19.53 8.47 -5.11
C VAL A 19 -18.91 9.04 -3.83
N ARG A 20 -18.20 10.18 -3.90
CA ARG A 20 -17.54 10.80 -2.74
C ARG A 20 -18.51 11.10 -1.59
N ALA A 21 -19.60 11.82 -1.85
CA ALA A 21 -20.54 12.21 -0.80
C ALA A 21 -21.29 11.01 -0.18
N PRO A 22 -21.76 10.03 -0.98
CA PRO A 22 -22.30 8.77 -0.45
C PRO A 22 -21.30 7.99 0.43
N VAL A 23 -20.04 7.86 0.03
CA VAL A 23 -19.00 7.21 0.85
C VAL A 23 -18.76 7.98 2.16
N GLU A 24 -18.71 9.30 2.09
CA GLU A 24 -18.54 10.14 3.28
C GLU A 24 -19.73 10.02 4.25
N ALA A 25 -20.96 9.93 3.75
CA ALA A 25 -22.15 9.70 4.56
C ALA A 25 -22.11 8.32 5.23
N LEU A 26 -21.82 7.25 4.47
CA LEU A 26 -21.68 5.89 4.99
C LEU A 26 -20.66 5.82 6.14
N CYS A 27 -19.48 6.41 5.95
CA CYS A 27 -18.47 6.43 7.01
C CYS A 27 -18.93 7.21 8.24
N ARG A 28 -19.65 8.34 8.07
CA ARG A 28 -20.16 9.12 9.22
C ARG A 28 -21.22 8.36 10.00
N ASP A 29 -22.15 7.70 9.32
CA ASP A 29 -23.21 6.91 9.97
C ASP A 29 -22.62 5.75 10.78
N LEU A 30 -21.54 5.16 10.28
CA LEU A 30 -20.78 4.09 10.95
C LEU A 30 -19.73 4.61 11.95
N ARG A 31 -19.62 5.94 12.14
CA ARG A 31 -18.61 6.60 12.99
C ARG A 31 -17.17 6.22 12.65
N ILE A 32 -16.91 5.93 11.38
CA ILE A 32 -15.59 5.61 10.84
C ILE A 32 -14.76 6.89 10.70
N THR A 33 -13.52 6.82 11.16
CA THR A 33 -12.48 7.83 10.94
C THR A 33 -11.44 7.30 9.96
N GLY A 34 -10.61 8.17 9.38
CA GLY A 34 -9.64 7.74 8.38
C GLY A 34 -9.47 8.67 7.21
N THR A 35 -8.70 8.23 6.23
CA THR A 35 -8.56 8.91 4.94
C THR A 35 -8.86 7.95 3.81
N LEU A 36 -9.79 8.34 2.94
CA LEU A 36 -10.11 7.66 1.68
C LEU A 36 -9.83 8.61 0.51
N LEU A 37 -9.10 8.12 -0.47
CA LEU A 37 -8.81 8.74 -1.74
C LEU A 37 -9.62 8.04 -2.82
N LEU A 38 -10.33 8.83 -3.61
CA LEU A 38 -11.07 8.39 -4.79
C LEU A 38 -10.45 9.07 -6.01
N ALA A 39 -10.21 8.31 -7.06
CA ALA A 39 -9.80 8.83 -8.34
C ALA A 39 -10.51 8.07 -9.45
N ARG A 40 -10.40 8.54 -10.69
CA ARG A 40 -10.95 7.80 -11.84
C ARG A 40 -10.35 6.40 -11.96
N GLU A 41 -9.13 6.22 -11.46
CA GLU A 41 -8.40 4.94 -11.40
C GLU A 41 -8.73 4.06 -10.19
N GLY A 42 -9.63 4.48 -9.28
CA GLY A 42 -10.14 3.61 -8.20
C GLY A 42 -10.19 4.25 -6.81
N ILE A 43 -9.89 3.45 -5.78
CA ILE A 43 -9.94 3.82 -4.36
C ILE A 43 -8.68 3.41 -3.60
N ASN A 44 -8.25 4.21 -2.62
CA ASN A 44 -7.18 3.88 -1.67
C ASN A 44 -7.48 4.50 -0.32
N GLY A 45 -7.16 3.85 0.78
CA GLY A 45 -7.14 4.51 2.07
C GLY A 45 -6.97 3.60 3.26
N THR A 46 -6.95 4.25 4.41
CA THR A 46 -6.92 3.60 5.71
C THR A 46 -8.02 4.19 6.57
N VAL A 47 -8.85 3.33 7.15
CA VAL A 47 -9.98 3.71 8.00
C VAL A 47 -9.95 2.95 9.32
N ALA A 48 -10.51 3.53 10.36
CA ALA A 48 -10.59 2.93 11.69
C ALA A 48 -11.96 3.15 12.32
N GLY A 49 -12.41 2.15 13.09
CA GLY A 49 -13.67 2.18 13.83
C GLY A 49 -13.85 0.93 14.68
N GLU A 50 -15.04 0.78 15.25
CA GLU A 50 -15.44 -0.47 15.91
C GLU A 50 -15.46 -1.62 14.90
N ALA A 51 -15.15 -2.84 15.33
CA ALA A 51 -15.01 -4.00 14.45
C ALA A 51 -16.27 -4.25 13.58
N GLY A 52 -17.46 -4.17 14.16
CA GLY A 52 -18.72 -4.30 13.43
C GLY A 52 -18.97 -3.17 12.42
N ALA A 53 -18.56 -1.94 12.76
CA ALA A 53 -18.67 -0.79 11.86
C ALA A 53 -17.73 -0.93 10.66
N VAL A 54 -16.47 -1.33 10.88
CA VAL A 54 -15.51 -1.60 9.80
C VAL A 54 -16.00 -2.75 8.93
N ALA A 55 -16.47 -3.85 9.53
CA ALA A 55 -17.02 -4.97 8.76
C ALA A 55 -18.21 -4.55 7.87
N THR A 56 -19.15 -3.78 8.42
CA THR A 56 -20.31 -3.24 7.67
C THR A 56 -19.86 -2.32 6.52
N PHE A 57 -18.87 -1.47 6.76
CA PHE A 57 -18.31 -0.60 5.73
C PHE A 57 -17.65 -1.41 4.60
N LEU A 58 -16.83 -2.40 4.93
CA LEU A 58 -16.16 -3.24 3.94
C LEU A 58 -17.15 -4.06 3.11
N ASP A 59 -18.22 -4.58 3.74
CA ASP A 59 -19.30 -5.24 3.02
C ASP A 59 -20.01 -4.27 2.07
N ALA A 60 -20.38 -3.08 2.54
CA ALA A 60 -21.01 -2.06 1.69
C ALA A 60 -20.12 -1.62 0.50
N LEU A 61 -18.79 -1.63 0.64
CA LEU A 61 -17.89 -1.42 -0.50
C LEU A 61 -17.95 -2.57 -1.50
N ARG A 62 -17.89 -3.82 -1.02
CA ARG A 62 -17.78 -5.04 -1.85
C ARG A 62 -19.09 -5.40 -2.55
N THR A 63 -20.19 -5.37 -1.80
CA THR A 63 -21.50 -5.91 -2.21
C THR A 63 -22.54 -4.83 -2.42
N GLY A 64 -22.32 -3.63 -1.87
CA GLY A 64 -23.26 -2.53 -1.93
C GLY A 64 -23.39 -1.88 -3.32
N PRO A 65 -24.47 -1.12 -3.55
CA PRO A 65 -24.77 -0.52 -4.85
C PRO A 65 -23.82 0.63 -5.22
N LEU A 66 -23.14 1.26 -4.24
CA LEU A 66 -22.33 2.46 -4.45
C LEU A 66 -21.24 2.28 -5.51
N PHE A 67 -20.62 1.10 -5.56
CA PHE A 67 -19.54 0.79 -6.49
C PHE A 67 -19.97 -0.16 -7.60
N GLY A 68 -21.23 -0.58 -7.66
CA GLY A 68 -21.75 -1.45 -8.74
C GLY A 68 -20.91 -2.72 -8.95
N GLY A 69 -20.43 -3.34 -7.88
CA GLY A 69 -19.59 -4.55 -7.93
C GLY A 69 -18.11 -4.33 -8.27
N ARG A 70 -17.69 -3.10 -8.60
CA ARG A 70 -16.28 -2.77 -8.96
C ARG A 70 -15.26 -3.07 -7.87
N LEU A 71 -15.71 -3.21 -6.62
CA LEU A 71 -14.89 -3.52 -5.45
C LEU A 71 -15.15 -4.91 -4.86
N GLY A 72 -15.78 -5.84 -5.60
CA GLY A 72 -16.07 -7.19 -5.10
C GLY A 72 -14.84 -7.94 -4.57
N ASP A 73 -13.71 -7.83 -5.28
CA ASP A 73 -12.43 -8.44 -4.91
C ASP A 73 -11.51 -7.45 -4.16
N LEU A 74 -12.08 -6.54 -3.36
CA LEU A 74 -11.29 -5.60 -2.58
C LEU A 74 -10.44 -6.34 -1.54
N ASP A 75 -9.13 -6.35 -1.75
CA ASP A 75 -8.15 -6.85 -0.78
C ASP A 75 -7.97 -5.84 0.36
N VAL A 76 -8.11 -6.32 1.59
CA VAL A 76 -8.07 -5.50 2.80
C VAL A 76 -7.10 -6.11 3.79
N LYS A 77 -6.26 -5.27 4.38
CA LYS A 77 -5.38 -5.62 5.49
C LYS A 77 -5.98 -5.08 6.77
N LEU A 78 -6.23 -5.98 7.72
CA LEU A 78 -6.80 -5.63 9.02
C LEU A 78 -5.69 -5.61 10.07
N SER A 79 -5.77 -4.63 10.96
CA SER A 79 -4.89 -4.50 12.12
C SER A 79 -5.67 -3.87 13.27
N SER A 80 -5.08 -3.83 14.45
CA SER A 80 -5.66 -3.18 15.61
C SER A 80 -5.03 -1.81 15.89
N ALA A 81 -5.73 -1.02 16.69
CA ALA A 81 -5.19 0.19 17.32
C ALA A 81 -5.75 0.30 18.74
N ASP A 82 -4.91 0.68 19.70
CA ASP A 82 -5.35 0.87 21.10
C ASP A 82 -6.07 2.20 21.28
N ALA A 83 -5.65 3.23 20.55
CA ALA A 83 -6.27 4.55 20.50
C ALA A 83 -6.79 4.87 19.08
N PRO A 84 -7.71 5.85 18.92
CA PRO A 84 -8.15 6.31 17.61
C PRO A 84 -6.97 6.80 16.74
N PRO A 85 -6.61 6.10 15.65
CA PRO A 85 -5.43 6.45 14.86
C PRO A 85 -5.68 7.64 13.92
N PHE A 86 -6.92 8.13 13.84
CA PHE A 86 -7.29 9.30 13.04
C PHE A 86 -8.18 10.24 13.86
N GLY A 87 -7.85 11.53 13.85
CA GLY A 87 -8.67 12.55 14.52
C GLY A 87 -9.99 12.88 13.81
N ARG A 88 -10.12 12.57 12.51
CA ARG A 88 -11.36 12.77 11.73
C ARG A 88 -11.36 11.96 10.44
N LEU A 89 -12.53 11.82 9.84
CA LEU A 89 -12.71 11.32 8.47
C LEU A 89 -12.27 12.37 7.43
N LYS A 90 -11.60 11.91 6.37
CA LYS A 90 -11.31 12.67 5.15
C LYS A 90 -11.62 11.80 3.93
N VAL A 91 -12.63 12.17 3.15
CA VAL A 91 -12.87 11.58 1.81
C VAL A 91 -12.48 12.61 0.76
N ARG A 92 -11.55 12.27 -0.13
CA ARG A 92 -10.96 13.20 -1.10
C ARG A 92 -10.98 12.61 -2.50
N VAL A 93 -11.43 13.42 -3.45
CA VAL A 93 -11.23 13.12 -4.87
C VAL A 93 -9.88 13.67 -5.30
N LYS A 94 -9.08 12.85 -5.96
CA LYS A 94 -7.72 13.16 -6.41
C LYS A 94 -7.54 12.75 -7.88
N PRO A 95 -6.52 13.30 -8.57
CA PRO A 95 -6.14 12.82 -9.89
C PRO A 95 -5.75 11.34 -9.88
N GLU A 96 -5.05 10.93 -8.82
CA GLU A 96 -4.53 9.58 -8.61
C GLU A 96 -4.80 9.13 -7.16
N ILE A 97 -5.06 7.83 -6.96
CA ILE A 97 -5.18 7.21 -5.63
C ILE A 97 -3.82 6.96 -4.98
N VAL A 98 -2.76 6.97 -5.79
CA VAL A 98 -1.36 7.11 -5.37
C VAL A 98 -0.65 7.96 -6.42
N THR A 99 -0.14 9.13 -6.00
CA THR A 99 0.46 10.10 -6.92
C THR A 99 1.76 9.55 -7.49
N PHE A 100 1.77 9.32 -8.79
CA PHE A 100 2.94 8.90 -9.53
C PHE A 100 3.23 9.94 -10.61
N ASP A 101 2.61 9.84 -11.78
CA ASP A 101 2.99 10.57 -13.01
C ASP A 101 1.83 11.35 -13.66
N GLY A 102 0.81 11.70 -12.87
CA GLY A 102 -0.37 12.38 -13.41
C GLY A 102 -1.30 11.44 -14.19
N GLY A 103 -1.22 10.13 -13.95
CA GLY A 103 -2.09 9.12 -14.54
C GLY A 103 -1.62 8.59 -15.89
N ALA A 104 -0.36 8.83 -16.28
CA ALA A 104 0.20 8.26 -17.49
C ALA A 104 0.49 6.76 -17.33
N THR A 105 0.82 6.30 -16.13
CA THR A 105 1.02 4.87 -15.83
C THR A 105 -0.28 4.26 -15.32
N HIS A 106 -0.83 3.34 -16.12
CA HIS A 106 -1.94 2.51 -15.71
C HIS A 106 -1.45 1.09 -15.34
N PRO A 107 -1.63 0.63 -14.08
CA PRO A 107 -1.08 -0.65 -13.61
C PRO A 107 -1.43 -1.87 -14.48
N ALA A 108 -2.64 -1.91 -15.01
CA ALA A 108 -3.12 -3.03 -15.84
C ALA A 108 -2.43 -3.17 -17.22
N LEU A 109 -1.73 -2.15 -17.74
CA LEU A 109 -1.18 -2.19 -19.10
C LEU A 109 0.10 -3.02 -19.21
N ALA A 110 0.90 -3.07 -18.15
CA ALA A 110 2.16 -3.81 -18.13
C ALA A 110 2.43 -4.39 -16.74
N PRO A 111 1.55 -5.22 -16.18
CA PRO A 111 1.62 -5.60 -14.77
C PRO A 111 2.93 -6.33 -14.44
N ALA A 112 3.46 -6.03 -13.26
CA ALA A 112 4.48 -6.86 -12.63
C ALA A 112 3.87 -8.15 -12.08
N THR A 113 4.71 -9.13 -11.79
CA THR A 113 4.29 -10.44 -11.26
C THR A 113 4.15 -10.36 -9.74
N PRO A 114 2.93 -10.48 -9.18
CA PRO A 114 2.76 -10.53 -7.74
C PRO A 114 3.33 -11.84 -7.18
N VAL A 115 3.99 -11.75 -6.02
CA VAL A 115 4.55 -12.89 -5.30
C VAL A 115 3.94 -12.93 -3.91
N ALA A 116 3.34 -14.07 -3.58
CA ALA A 116 2.72 -14.29 -2.28
C ALA A 116 3.77 -14.17 -1.15
N PRO A 117 3.41 -13.67 0.04
CA PRO A 117 4.36 -13.53 1.14
C PRO A 117 5.12 -14.81 1.49
N GLU A 118 4.45 -15.96 1.40
CA GLU A 118 5.01 -17.28 1.71
C GLU A 118 6.10 -17.69 0.71
N ALA A 119 6.03 -17.19 -0.52
CA ALA A 119 7.03 -17.40 -1.57
C ALA A 119 8.09 -16.27 -1.63
N TRP A 120 7.88 -15.17 -0.89
CA TRP A 120 8.70 -13.97 -0.98
C TRP A 120 10.15 -14.23 -0.57
N ASN A 121 10.35 -14.89 0.57
CA ASN A 121 11.69 -15.19 1.08
C ASN A 121 12.52 -16.02 0.09
N GLY A 122 11.90 -17.02 -0.55
CA GLY A 122 12.58 -17.82 -1.58
C GLY A 122 12.93 -17.03 -2.83
N LEU A 123 12.12 -16.03 -3.21
CA LEU A 123 12.51 -15.10 -4.28
C LEU A 123 13.75 -14.30 -3.88
N LEU A 124 13.81 -13.79 -2.65
CA LEU A 124 14.94 -12.99 -2.15
C LEU A 124 16.27 -13.75 -2.17
N ASP A 125 16.25 -15.07 -2.14
CA ASP A 125 17.43 -15.92 -2.23
C ASP A 125 17.99 -16.03 -3.68
N THR A 126 17.33 -15.42 -4.67
CA THR A 126 17.78 -15.44 -6.06
C THR A 126 19.07 -14.63 -6.24
N PRO A 127 20.19 -15.24 -6.70
CA PRO A 127 21.43 -14.51 -6.93
C PRO A 127 21.26 -13.41 -7.98
N GLY A 128 21.81 -12.22 -7.68
CA GLY A 128 21.75 -11.07 -8.58
C GLY A 128 20.39 -10.37 -8.66
N LEU A 129 19.42 -10.74 -7.81
CA LEU A 129 18.16 -10.03 -7.69
C LEU A 129 18.37 -8.59 -7.22
N LEU A 130 17.82 -7.63 -7.95
CA LEU A 130 17.70 -6.25 -7.46
C LEU A 130 16.44 -6.13 -6.60
N LEU A 131 16.62 -6.06 -5.29
CA LEU A 131 15.54 -5.78 -4.34
C LEU A 131 15.43 -4.27 -4.11
N ILE A 132 14.25 -3.69 -4.30
CA ILE A 132 14.03 -2.24 -4.17
C ILE A 132 12.90 -1.95 -3.18
N ASP A 133 13.18 -1.09 -2.20
CA ASP A 133 12.16 -0.50 -1.36
C ASP A 133 11.54 0.70 -2.08
N THR A 134 10.27 0.59 -2.50
CA THR A 134 9.61 1.67 -3.27
C THR A 134 9.02 2.76 -2.37
N ARG A 135 9.35 2.73 -1.07
CA ARG A 135 8.89 3.72 -0.10
C ARG A 135 9.79 4.95 -0.08
N ASN A 136 9.33 5.99 0.61
CA ASN A 136 10.15 7.19 0.78
C ASN A 136 11.25 6.93 1.81
N ALA A 137 12.36 7.67 1.73
CA ALA A 137 13.54 7.47 2.57
C ALA A 137 13.25 7.42 4.08
N PHE A 138 12.31 8.23 4.58
CA PHE A 138 11.93 8.22 6.00
C PHE A 138 11.25 6.90 6.43
N GLU A 139 10.53 6.23 5.52
CA GLU A 139 9.90 4.94 5.78
C GLU A 139 10.94 3.81 5.78
N VAL A 140 11.97 3.93 4.93
CA VAL A 140 13.09 2.99 4.84
C VAL A 140 13.95 3.05 6.10
N ALA A 141 14.21 4.26 6.61
CA ALA A 141 14.98 4.48 7.83
C ALA A 141 14.39 3.80 9.07
N LEU A 142 13.07 3.58 9.10
CA LEU A 142 12.37 2.90 10.20
C LEU A 142 12.53 1.37 10.18
N GLY A 143 12.70 0.81 9.00
CA GLY A 143 12.81 -0.63 8.80
C GLY A 143 12.70 -0.98 7.32
N SER A 144 13.38 -2.04 6.90
CA SER A 144 13.36 -2.54 5.52
C SER A 144 13.76 -4.01 5.47
N PHE A 145 13.65 -4.64 4.30
CA PHE A 145 14.24 -5.94 4.06
C PHE A 145 15.77 -5.81 3.90
N PRO A 146 16.58 -6.64 4.58
CA PRO A 146 18.02 -6.64 4.39
C PRO A 146 18.42 -6.80 2.91
N GLY A 147 19.37 -5.98 2.46
CA GLY A 147 19.84 -5.96 1.07
C GLY A 147 18.93 -5.20 0.09
N ALA A 148 17.79 -4.66 0.54
CA ALA A 148 16.98 -3.78 -0.29
C ALA A 148 17.70 -2.45 -0.56
N VAL A 149 17.64 -1.99 -1.81
CA VAL A 149 18.13 -0.68 -2.21
C VAL A 149 17.09 0.38 -1.81
N ASP A 150 17.55 1.45 -1.17
CA ASP A 150 16.80 2.69 -0.97
C ASP A 150 17.04 3.63 -2.17
N PRO A 151 16.00 3.93 -2.98
CA PRO A 151 16.10 4.90 -4.06
C PRO A 151 16.31 6.35 -3.60
N GLY A 152 16.20 6.66 -2.30
CA GLY A 152 16.33 8.00 -1.75
C GLY A 152 15.15 8.92 -2.08
N THR A 153 13.99 8.35 -2.38
CA THR A 153 12.81 9.14 -2.81
C THR A 153 12.23 9.94 -1.65
N LYS A 154 11.89 11.21 -1.90
CA LYS A 154 11.13 12.05 -0.94
C LYS A 154 9.64 11.94 -1.20
N ARG A 155 9.26 11.71 -2.45
CA ARG A 155 7.90 11.47 -2.89
C ARG A 155 7.92 10.28 -3.83
N PHE A 156 6.87 9.47 -3.81
CA PHE A 156 6.77 8.28 -4.66
C PHE A 156 6.92 8.60 -6.17
N GLY A 157 6.45 9.75 -6.65
CA GLY A 157 6.66 10.17 -8.04
C GLY A 157 8.13 10.32 -8.45
N ASP A 158 9.04 10.57 -7.49
CA ASP A 158 10.48 10.68 -7.74
C ASP A 158 11.11 9.32 -8.12
N PHE A 159 10.42 8.20 -7.83
CA PHE A 159 10.86 6.85 -8.18
C PHE A 159 11.10 6.66 -9.69
N ARG A 160 10.40 7.41 -10.54
CA ARG A 160 10.64 7.40 -11.99
C ARG A 160 12.06 7.79 -12.34
N ALA A 161 12.61 8.83 -11.71
CA ALA A 161 13.96 9.29 -12.00
C ALA A 161 15.01 8.22 -11.60
N TYR A 162 14.76 7.49 -10.51
CA TYR A 162 15.59 6.35 -10.12
C TYR A 162 15.56 5.25 -11.18
N VAL A 163 14.38 4.81 -11.60
CA VAL A 163 14.23 3.77 -12.64
C VAL A 163 14.84 4.19 -13.97
N ASP A 164 14.65 5.45 -14.37
CA ASP A 164 15.18 6.00 -15.64
C ASP A 164 16.72 6.04 -15.67
N GLY A 165 17.38 6.00 -14.51
CA GLY A 165 18.83 5.92 -14.38
C GLY A 165 19.39 4.50 -14.34
N LEU A 166 18.55 3.46 -14.33
CA LEU A 166 18.96 2.06 -14.32
C LEU A 166 19.05 1.49 -15.74
N ASP A 167 20.00 0.58 -15.95
CA ASP A 167 20.05 -0.25 -17.16
C ASP A 167 19.22 -1.53 -16.95
N PRO A 168 18.11 -1.72 -17.69
CA PRO A 168 17.31 -2.94 -17.59
C PRO A 168 18.10 -4.22 -17.88
N ALA A 169 19.11 -4.16 -18.75
CA ALA A 169 19.93 -5.33 -19.10
C ALA A 169 20.86 -5.75 -17.96
N ALA A 170 21.28 -4.80 -17.11
CA ALA A 170 22.05 -5.07 -15.91
C ALA A 170 21.21 -5.66 -14.77
N HIS A 171 19.88 -5.53 -14.85
CA HIS A 171 18.94 -5.95 -13.81
C HIS A 171 17.83 -6.85 -14.40
N PRO A 172 18.19 -8.08 -14.83
CA PRO A 172 17.24 -8.99 -15.49
C PRO A 172 16.08 -9.39 -14.57
N LYS A 173 16.30 -9.38 -13.25
CA LYS A 173 15.29 -9.70 -12.23
C LYS A 173 15.26 -8.64 -11.13
N VAL A 174 14.07 -8.09 -10.91
CA VAL A 174 13.79 -7.06 -9.92
C VAL A 174 12.66 -7.53 -9.01
N ALA A 175 12.81 -7.31 -7.70
CA ALA A 175 11.75 -7.48 -6.72
C ALA A 175 11.50 -6.16 -6.00
N MET A 176 10.23 -5.84 -5.75
CA MET A 176 9.83 -4.59 -5.13
C MET A 176 8.78 -4.79 -4.05
N PHE A 177 8.80 -3.92 -3.06
CA PHE A 177 7.80 -3.91 -2.00
C PHE A 177 7.51 -2.47 -1.54
N CYS A 178 6.37 -2.33 -0.86
CA CYS A 178 5.99 -1.15 -0.10
C CYS A 178 5.05 -1.58 1.03
N THR A 179 4.53 -0.63 1.81
CA THR A 179 3.66 -0.90 2.96
C THR A 179 2.50 -1.84 2.63
N GLY A 180 1.65 -1.48 1.64
CA GLY A 180 0.40 -2.20 1.37
C GLY A 180 0.24 -2.76 -0.04
N GLY A 181 1.22 -2.55 -0.93
CA GLY A 181 1.22 -3.03 -2.32
C GLY A 181 0.95 -1.97 -3.40
N ILE A 182 0.12 -0.95 -3.12
CA ILE A 182 -0.38 0.00 -4.12
C ILE A 182 0.71 0.72 -4.94
N ARG A 183 1.85 1.09 -4.33
CA ARG A 183 2.98 1.73 -5.04
C ARG A 183 3.63 0.77 -6.03
N CYS A 184 3.77 -0.49 -5.65
CA CYS A 184 4.41 -1.52 -6.46
C CYS A 184 3.63 -1.81 -7.74
N GLU A 185 2.31 -1.60 -7.75
CA GLU A 185 1.51 -1.75 -8.98
C GLU A 185 1.88 -0.71 -10.05
N LYS A 186 1.98 0.57 -9.68
CA LYS A 186 2.44 1.62 -10.62
C LYS A 186 3.93 1.50 -10.93
N ALA A 187 4.78 1.31 -9.91
CA ALA A 187 6.21 1.13 -10.10
C ALA A 187 6.54 -0.07 -10.98
N GLY A 188 5.84 -1.19 -10.76
CA GLY A 188 5.94 -2.40 -11.57
C GLY A 188 5.59 -2.16 -13.03
N ALA A 189 4.42 -1.57 -13.28
CA ALA A 189 4.00 -1.24 -14.63
C ALA A 189 4.96 -0.29 -15.35
N TYR A 190 5.48 0.70 -14.62
CA TYR A 190 6.46 1.63 -15.15
C TYR A 190 7.78 0.93 -15.52
N MET A 191 8.34 0.09 -14.64
CA MET A 191 9.57 -0.65 -14.94
C MET A 191 9.39 -1.61 -16.12
N ARG A 192 8.26 -2.31 -16.21
CA ARG A 192 7.95 -3.17 -17.36
C ARG A 192 7.91 -2.36 -18.67
N ALA A 193 7.31 -1.18 -18.65
CA ALA A 193 7.30 -0.27 -19.80
C ALA A 193 8.70 0.27 -20.16
N ARG A 194 9.64 0.32 -19.21
CA ARG A 194 11.06 0.68 -19.44
C ARG A 194 11.95 -0.50 -19.85
N GLY A 195 11.39 -1.69 -20.08
CA GLY A 195 12.12 -2.83 -20.65
C GLY A 195 12.71 -3.80 -19.63
N PHE A 196 12.37 -3.68 -18.34
CA PHE A 196 12.79 -4.67 -17.33
C PHE A 196 12.09 -6.02 -17.56
N ALA A 197 12.87 -7.09 -17.68
CA ALA A 197 12.40 -8.40 -18.14
C ALA A 197 11.58 -9.16 -17.09
N GLU A 198 12.03 -9.21 -15.84
CA GLU A 198 11.31 -9.85 -14.73
C GLU A 198 11.15 -8.85 -13.59
N VAL A 199 9.91 -8.39 -13.38
CA VAL A 199 9.58 -7.45 -12.30
C VAL A 199 8.57 -8.13 -11.38
N HIS A 200 8.95 -8.32 -10.13
CA HIS A 200 8.15 -8.98 -9.10
C HIS A 200 7.75 -8.00 -8.00
N THR A 201 6.59 -8.20 -7.41
CA THR A 201 6.09 -7.35 -6.32
C THR A 201 5.57 -8.19 -5.16
N LEU A 202 5.84 -7.78 -3.92
CA LEU A 202 5.27 -8.42 -2.74
C LEU A 202 3.75 -8.20 -2.69
N ALA A 203 2.98 -9.28 -2.89
CA ALA A 203 1.52 -9.25 -2.88
C ALA A 203 1.01 -8.85 -1.49
N GLY A 204 0.18 -7.80 -1.43
CA GLY A 204 -0.30 -7.25 -0.17
C GLY A 204 0.71 -6.40 0.61
N GLY A 205 1.94 -6.27 0.12
CA GLY A 205 3.00 -5.46 0.73
C GLY A 205 3.51 -6.01 2.07
N ILE A 206 4.30 -5.18 2.76
CA ILE A 206 4.91 -5.49 4.05
C ILE A 206 3.84 -5.88 5.08
N LEU A 207 2.68 -5.21 5.09
CA LEU A 207 1.61 -5.50 6.05
C LEU A 207 1.12 -6.94 5.94
N ARG A 208 0.90 -7.45 4.71
CA ARG A 208 0.50 -8.85 4.51
C ARG A 208 1.62 -9.80 4.89
N TYR A 209 2.88 -9.47 4.58
CA TYR A 209 4.02 -10.28 4.97
C TYR A 209 4.16 -10.42 6.49
N LEU A 210 4.05 -9.32 7.24
CA LEU A 210 4.12 -9.34 8.71
C LEU A 210 2.90 -10.02 9.37
N GLU A 211 1.80 -10.17 8.63
CA GLU A 211 0.60 -10.87 9.08
C GLU A 211 0.69 -12.39 8.85
N THR A 212 1.23 -12.83 7.71
CA THR A 212 1.15 -14.24 7.29
C THR A 212 2.45 -15.02 7.43
N VAL A 213 3.61 -14.36 7.37
CA VAL A 213 4.91 -15.03 7.54
C VAL A 213 5.22 -15.18 9.02
N PRO A 214 5.49 -16.41 9.52
CA PRO A 214 5.77 -16.62 10.93
C PRO A 214 7.08 -15.97 11.36
N ASP A 215 7.18 -15.59 12.63
CA ASP A 215 8.38 -14.93 13.18
C ASP A 215 9.68 -15.71 12.94
N SER A 216 9.63 -17.05 12.90
CA SER A 216 10.80 -17.90 12.61
C SER A 216 11.34 -17.74 11.18
N GLU A 217 10.53 -17.25 10.26
CA GLU A 217 10.86 -17.02 8.85
C GLU A 217 10.87 -15.54 8.48
N ASN A 218 10.55 -14.66 9.43
CA ASN A 218 10.50 -13.23 9.20
C ASN A 218 11.90 -12.68 8.91
N ARG A 219 12.06 -12.07 7.73
CA ARG A 219 13.29 -11.41 7.29
C ARG A 219 13.20 -9.88 7.35
N TRP A 220 12.07 -9.32 7.77
CA TRP A 220 11.91 -7.88 7.96
C TRP A 220 12.74 -7.38 9.15
N THR A 221 13.41 -6.24 9.00
CA THR A 221 14.18 -5.60 10.08
C THR A 221 13.63 -4.22 10.40
N GLY A 222 13.50 -3.90 11.68
CA GLY A 222 12.93 -2.63 12.15
C GLY A 222 11.40 -2.66 12.15
N ASP A 223 10.78 -1.48 12.04
CA ASP A 223 9.32 -1.32 12.08
C ASP A 223 8.77 -0.78 10.74
N CYS A 224 7.55 -1.17 10.43
CA CYS A 224 6.86 -0.78 9.20
C CYS A 224 6.05 0.50 9.41
N PHE A 225 6.49 1.60 8.81
CA PHE A 225 5.78 2.88 8.87
C PHE A 225 4.35 2.79 8.30
N VAL A 226 3.39 3.39 9.01
CA VAL A 226 1.98 3.53 8.60
C VAL A 226 1.52 4.99 8.68
N PHE A 227 0.65 5.38 7.76
CA PHE A 227 0.21 6.77 7.56
C PHE A 227 -0.95 7.17 8.50
N ASP A 228 -0.81 6.88 9.79
CA ASP A 228 -1.81 7.16 10.81
C ASP A 228 -1.17 7.34 12.20
N GLY A 229 -2.00 7.58 13.23
CA GLY A 229 -1.53 7.89 14.58
C GLY A 229 -0.71 6.80 15.26
N ARG A 230 -0.68 5.58 14.74
CA ARG A 230 0.16 4.48 15.26
C ARG A 230 1.61 4.60 14.83
N ILE A 231 1.87 5.33 13.75
CA ILE A 231 3.19 5.64 13.19
C ILE A 231 3.94 4.44 12.61
N ALA A 232 4.09 3.35 13.36
CA ALA A 232 4.74 2.15 12.90
C ALA A 232 4.12 0.87 13.49
N LEU A 233 4.25 -0.22 12.74
CA LEU A 233 3.84 -1.56 13.15
C LEU A 233 5.04 -2.52 13.08
N GLY A 234 5.20 -3.35 14.10
CA GLY A 234 6.19 -4.43 14.12
C GLY A 234 5.65 -5.74 13.54
N PRO A 235 6.39 -6.85 13.74
CA PRO A 235 5.92 -8.21 13.45
C PRO A 235 4.54 -8.50 14.06
N ALA A 236 3.75 -9.34 13.39
CA ALA A 236 2.36 -9.62 13.72
C ALA A 236 1.44 -8.39 13.79
N LEU A 237 1.82 -7.29 13.10
CA LEU A 237 1.10 -6.02 13.05
C LEU A 237 0.88 -5.36 14.43
N VAL A 238 1.79 -5.60 15.36
CA VAL A 238 1.75 -5.01 16.71
C VAL A 238 2.17 -3.55 16.65
N GLU A 239 1.40 -2.68 17.30
CA GLU A 239 1.69 -1.23 17.40
C GLU A 239 3.03 -0.96 18.10
N ARG A 240 3.76 0.05 17.60
CA ARG A 240 5.08 0.45 18.10
C ARG A 240 5.05 1.90 18.59
N PRO A 241 4.67 2.13 19.87
CA PRO A 241 4.42 3.49 20.39
C PRO A 241 5.69 4.34 20.55
N ASP A 242 6.88 3.73 20.45
CA ASP A 242 8.16 4.39 20.73
C ASP A 242 8.66 5.31 19.59
N HIS A 243 7.97 5.34 18.45
CA HIS A 243 8.27 6.29 17.37
C HIS A 243 7.51 7.58 17.57
N ALA A 244 8.12 8.61 18.16
CA ALA A 244 7.49 9.92 18.27
C ALA A 244 7.30 10.56 16.86
N PRO A 245 6.19 11.25 16.56
CA PRO A 245 5.97 11.90 15.25
C PRO A 245 7.09 12.87 14.83
N GLU A 246 7.87 13.35 15.80
CA GLU A 246 8.97 14.30 15.63
C GLU A 246 10.25 13.66 15.08
N THR A 247 10.43 12.33 15.23
CA THR A 247 11.61 11.60 14.72
C THR A 247 11.54 11.29 13.23
N LEU A 248 10.42 11.61 12.58
CA LEU A 248 10.10 11.27 11.18
C LEU A 248 10.17 12.47 10.22
N ARG A 249 10.72 13.60 10.66
CA ARG A 249 10.83 14.84 9.87
C ARG A 249 12.13 14.92 9.07
#